data_AF-A0A7S4UG01-F1
#
_entry.id   AF-A0A7S4UG01-F1
#
_cell.length_a   1.000
_cell.length_b   1.000
_cell.length_c   1.000
_cell.angle_alpha   90.00
_cell.angle_beta   90.00
_cell.angle_gamma   90.00
#
_symmetry.space_group_name_H-M   'P 1'
#
loop_
_entity.id
_entity.type
_entity.pdbx_description
1 polymer ?
#
loop_
_entity_poly.entity_id
_entity_poly.type
_entity_poly.pdbx_seq_one_letter_code
_entity_poly.pdbx_strand_id
1 'polypeptide(L)'
;MRSIRTPDLTSNSPLEPHPPESWRPNSARQRKAHSFLEETLAKLHGDSARTEAQLPKQTLLPVDLRRDTVQDVLRPEFIPRRPDTTDSSRPLMTVEMERWRKAFTEEAQMAVHSMRAVVEDSNVSRLISILENRHESGSTEVKQLRDHVQDLLKLNCNLRQNTLDRMSTDEVSKLRSSITDMSERLNELAVSQRRGQGFDLSTLAEQTAEKAVETLSSDVTHLAALMHRSCDDQQDQCRKDEERWSKVLGHLERIQDRLGKLEASFGNQRDMLRMDAETVHRQALRQLDATLQKEMEEERSQLTHQITGTLREELRTLLEGSVSRFAGLVEGELRDSRTELQERVEAASAEGRRRDVALTQAVEELREVARGRNREDVEDGMLSAASFGQALRELHERLDRMDGDYREEVRCWRAEAEKVSKSKEEVLSDLERSHEETKVQEAEARRLAREGRELRGQLQSLREEMESSTAIHAPDMLRKIKELESRKNIRIDLKSAAVETVKNVGFETKKTGDGPVHAFLDARTAEKVLQDVSEFAIMLSAPMVIESYVKNGANESAVQAAVGRAGMVKEQLELLGVKSAMNTKGLVGAKNAKPPGLVFKFDVFLPTG
;
A
#
# COMPACT_ATOMS: atom_id res chain seq x y z
N MET A 1 -70.54 -44.99 -2.55
CA MET A 1 -70.75 -44.18 -3.77
C MET A 1 -71.69 -43.03 -3.48
N ARG A 2 -71.19 -41.80 -3.34
CA ARG A 2 -71.90 -40.56 -3.67
C ARG A 2 -70.90 -39.40 -3.66
N SER A 3 -70.82 -38.77 -4.82
CA SER A 3 -69.93 -37.68 -5.22
C SER A 3 -70.20 -36.43 -4.40
N ILE A 4 -69.17 -35.90 -3.73
CA ILE A 4 -69.22 -34.59 -3.09
C ILE A 4 -68.69 -33.57 -4.09
N ARG A 5 -69.59 -32.66 -4.50
CA ARG A 5 -69.32 -31.53 -5.38
C ARG A 5 -68.53 -30.46 -4.63
N THR A 6 -67.47 -29.96 -5.26
CA THR A 6 -66.87 -28.64 -5.00
C THR A 6 -67.82 -27.53 -5.45
N PRO A 7 -67.76 -26.34 -4.81
CA PRO A 7 -68.06 -25.11 -5.51
C PRO A 7 -66.89 -24.13 -5.55
N ASP A 8 -66.94 -23.36 -6.63
CA ASP A 8 -65.93 -22.48 -7.19
C ASP A 8 -65.52 -21.28 -6.34
N LEU A 9 -64.27 -20.89 -6.61
CA LEU A 9 -63.63 -19.63 -6.26
C LEU A 9 -64.23 -18.49 -7.07
N THR A 10 -64.79 -17.48 -6.40
CA THR A 10 -64.97 -16.14 -6.99
C THR A 10 -64.19 -15.12 -6.18
N SER A 11 -63.41 -14.33 -6.93
CA SER A 11 -62.49 -13.29 -6.51
C SER A 11 -63.15 -12.20 -5.65
N ASN A 12 -62.55 -11.92 -4.49
CA ASN A 12 -62.66 -10.63 -3.82
C ASN A 12 -61.25 -10.15 -3.50
N SER A 13 -60.74 -9.23 -4.34
CA SER A 13 -59.52 -8.48 -4.06
C SER A 13 -59.79 -7.48 -2.93
N PRO A 14 -58.97 -7.42 -1.87
CA PRO A 14 -59.03 -6.34 -0.90
C PRO A 14 -58.38 -5.09 -1.51
N LEU A 15 -59.10 -3.97 -1.45
CA LEU A 15 -58.59 -2.63 -1.72
C LEU A 15 -57.37 -2.33 -0.84
N GLU A 16 -56.23 -2.02 -1.46
CA GLU A 16 -55.04 -1.52 -0.78
C GLU A 16 -55.30 -0.12 -0.19
N PRO A 17 -54.82 0.17 1.04
CA PRO A 17 -54.92 1.49 1.62
C PRO A 17 -53.91 2.44 0.98
N HIS A 18 -54.40 3.55 0.43
CA HIS A 18 -53.56 4.66 -0.03
C HIS A 18 -52.70 5.21 1.13
N PRO A 19 -51.38 5.44 0.92
CA PRO A 19 -50.52 6.04 1.92
C PRO A 19 -50.86 7.52 2.14
N PRO A 20 -50.69 8.04 3.36
CA PRO A 20 -50.98 9.43 3.68
C PRO A 20 -50.08 10.41 2.91
N GLU A 21 -50.68 11.51 2.47
CA GLU A 21 -50.13 12.55 1.59
C GLU A 21 -48.89 13.31 2.14
N SER A 22 -48.41 12.96 3.34
CA SER A 22 -47.24 13.58 3.99
C SER A 22 -45.88 13.05 3.51
N TRP A 23 -45.86 12.11 2.56
CA TRP A 23 -44.64 11.47 2.04
C TRP A 23 -44.16 11.98 0.67
N ARG A 24 -44.70 13.09 0.15
CA ARG A 24 -44.10 13.71 -1.04
C ARG A 24 -42.80 14.42 -0.66
N PRO A 25 -41.64 14.04 -1.23
CA PRO A 25 -40.38 14.72 -0.96
C PRO A 25 -40.52 16.19 -1.38
N ASN A 26 -40.16 17.09 -0.46
CA ASN A 26 -40.27 18.53 -0.66
C ASN A 26 -39.23 18.96 -1.72
N SER A 27 -39.60 18.84 -3.00
CA SER A 27 -38.77 19.04 -4.19
C SER A 27 -38.13 20.43 -4.27
N ALA A 28 -38.66 21.40 -3.53
CA ALA A 28 -38.08 22.73 -3.38
C ALA A 28 -36.75 22.73 -2.59
N ARG A 29 -36.57 21.82 -1.61
CA ARG A 29 -35.31 21.71 -0.85
C ARG A 29 -34.21 21.02 -1.65
N GLN A 30 -34.55 20.00 -2.43
CA GLN A 30 -33.60 19.34 -3.33
C GLN A 30 -33.09 20.28 -4.43
N ARG A 31 -33.97 21.11 -5.02
CA ARG A 31 -33.55 22.09 -6.04
C ARG A 31 -32.62 23.17 -5.47
N LYS A 32 -32.83 23.61 -4.23
CA LYS A 32 -31.93 24.58 -3.57
C LYS A 32 -30.57 23.98 -3.23
N ALA A 33 -30.52 22.71 -2.83
CA ALA A 33 -29.25 22.02 -2.59
C ALA A 33 -28.46 21.82 -3.89
N HIS A 34 -29.14 21.51 -5.00
CA HIS A 34 -28.50 21.35 -6.30
C HIS A 34 -27.93 22.67 -6.84
N SER A 35 -28.69 23.78 -6.75
CA SER A 35 -28.20 25.08 -7.22
C SER A 35 -27.01 25.59 -6.40
N PHE A 36 -26.97 25.30 -5.10
CA PHE A 36 -25.83 25.65 -4.26
C PHE A 36 -24.57 24.87 -4.65
N LEU A 37 -24.69 23.58 -4.97
CA LEU A 37 -23.57 22.76 -5.43
C LEU A 37 -23.04 23.22 -6.80
N GLU A 38 -23.92 23.58 -7.73
CA GLU A 38 -23.53 24.13 -9.04
C GLU A 38 -22.81 25.48 -8.91
N GLU A 39 -23.28 26.37 -8.03
CA GLU A 39 -22.62 27.67 -7.78
C GLU A 39 -21.25 27.49 -7.11
N THR A 40 -21.12 26.50 -6.21
CA THR A 40 -19.85 26.20 -5.53
C THR A 40 -18.83 25.60 -6.49
N LEU A 41 -19.26 24.70 -7.40
CA LEU A 41 -18.40 24.13 -8.43
C LEU A 41 -17.92 25.18 -9.45
N ALA A 42 -18.79 26.12 -9.81
CA ALA A 42 -18.43 27.24 -10.70
C ALA A 42 -17.39 28.18 -10.06
N LYS A 43 -17.50 28.45 -8.75
CA LYS A 43 -16.48 29.22 -8.00
C LYS A 43 -15.14 28.51 -7.93
N LEU A 44 -15.13 27.21 -7.62
CA LEU A 44 -13.88 26.41 -7.57
C LEU A 44 -13.15 26.38 -8.92
N HIS A 45 -13.87 26.28 -10.04
CA HIS A 45 -13.26 26.35 -11.37
C HIS A 45 -12.69 27.75 -11.67
N GLY A 46 -13.37 28.82 -11.23
CA GLY A 46 -12.90 30.19 -11.37
C GLY A 46 -11.63 30.48 -10.56
N ASP A 47 -11.52 29.92 -9.36
CA ASP A 47 -10.39 30.13 -8.46
C ASP A 47 -9.15 29.30 -8.87
N SER A 48 -9.37 28.09 -9.41
CA SER A 48 -8.31 27.26 -10.00
C SER A 48 -7.69 27.91 -11.25
N ALA A 49 -8.50 28.53 -12.11
CA ALA A 49 -8.00 29.24 -13.29
C ALA A 49 -7.22 30.52 -12.93
N ARG A 50 -7.48 31.15 -11.78
CA ARG A 50 -6.73 32.34 -11.31
C ARG A 50 -5.39 31.99 -10.68
N THR A 51 -5.27 30.81 -10.07
CA THR A 51 -4.03 30.37 -9.42
C THR A 51 -2.97 29.91 -10.43
N GLU A 52 -3.37 29.33 -11.58
CA GLU A 52 -2.42 29.02 -12.67
C GLU A 52 -1.83 30.26 -13.36
N ALA A 53 -2.52 31.40 -13.33
CA ALA A 53 -2.07 32.62 -14.03
C ALA A 53 -1.04 33.46 -13.24
N GLN A 54 -0.73 33.13 -11.98
CA GLN A 54 0.10 33.97 -11.09
C GLN A 54 1.45 33.38 -10.66
N LEU A 55 1.85 32.19 -11.16
CA LEU A 55 3.16 31.63 -10.84
C LEU A 55 4.26 32.15 -11.78
N PRO A 56 5.29 32.86 -11.28
CA PRO A 56 6.40 33.32 -12.09
C PRO A 56 7.30 32.13 -12.46
N LYS A 57 7.50 31.92 -13.76
CA LYS A 57 8.44 30.92 -14.31
C LYS A 57 9.87 31.28 -13.89
N GLN A 58 10.41 30.60 -12.89
CA GLN A 58 11.83 30.71 -12.51
C GLN A 58 12.67 29.74 -13.34
N THR A 59 13.54 30.31 -14.16
CA THR A 59 14.57 29.64 -14.94
C THR A 59 15.66 29.12 -13.99
N LEU A 60 15.75 27.81 -13.79
CA LEU A 60 16.84 27.19 -13.05
C LEU A 60 18.02 26.90 -13.98
N LEU A 61 19.20 27.40 -13.62
CA LEU A 61 20.49 27.14 -14.28
C LEU A 61 21.02 25.75 -13.91
N PRO A 62 21.82 25.09 -14.78
CA PRO A 62 22.29 23.73 -14.56
C PRO A 62 23.43 23.67 -13.55
N VAL A 63 23.36 22.72 -12.62
CA VAL A 63 24.46 22.33 -11.73
C VAL A 63 25.03 21.01 -12.26
N ASP A 64 26.25 21.05 -12.76
CA ASP A 64 27.04 19.88 -13.15
C ASP A 64 27.34 19.00 -11.94
N LEU A 65 26.86 17.77 -11.95
CA LEU A 65 27.26 16.70 -11.03
C LEU A 65 27.82 15.53 -11.85
N ARG A 66 29.14 15.57 -12.07
CA ARG A 66 29.91 14.39 -12.52
C ARG A 66 30.00 13.39 -11.37
N ARG A 67 29.51 12.18 -11.60
CA ARG A 67 29.62 11.02 -10.69
C ARG A 67 30.54 10.00 -11.36
N ASP A 68 31.83 10.07 -11.05
CA ASP A 68 32.78 9.01 -11.39
C ASP A 68 32.55 7.82 -10.44
N THR A 69 32.28 6.65 -11.02
CA THR A 69 32.15 5.38 -10.32
C THR A 69 33.51 4.67 -10.38
N VAL A 70 34.12 4.47 -9.21
CA VAL A 70 35.27 3.57 -9.01
C VAL A 70 34.76 2.37 -8.22
N GLN A 71 34.69 1.23 -8.89
CA GLN A 71 34.66 -0.08 -8.25
C GLN A 71 35.70 -0.96 -8.95
N ASP A 72 36.94 -0.89 -8.46
CA ASP A 72 37.93 -1.94 -8.68
C ASP A 72 39.00 -1.85 -7.59
N VAL A 73 38.92 -2.76 -6.62
CA VAL A 73 39.98 -3.05 -5.65
C VAL A 73 40.24 -4.53 -5.78
N LEU A 74 41.42 -4.90 -6.27
CA LEU A 74 42.30 -5.90 -5.67
C LEU A 74 43.66 -5.89 -6.37
N ARG A 75 44.60 -5.07 -5.86
CA ARG A 75 46.03 -5.44 -5.72
C ARG A 75 46.74 -4.46 -4.77
N PRO A 76 47.61 -4.95 -3.86
CA PRO A 76 48.36 -4.12 -2.94
C PRO A 76 49.73 -3.77 -3.53
N GLU A 77 50.12 -2.51 -3.41
CA GLU A 77 51.49 -1.98 -3.26
C GLU A 77 51.54 -0.56 -3.83
N PHE A 78 51.51 0.44 -2.95
CA PHE A 78 52.45 1.56 -2.93
C PHE A 78 52.03 2.54 -1.84
N ILE A 79 52.98 2.90 -0.97
CA ILE A 79 52.85 3.98 0.00
C ILE A 79 53.40 5.24 -0.66
N PRO A 80 52.63 6.33 -0.84
CA PRO A 80 53.20 7.65 -1.04
C PRO A 80 53.04 8.51 0.21
N ARG A 81 54.13 9.22 0.49
CA ARG A 81 54.34 10.16 1.59
C ARG A 81 53.36 11.34 1.56
N ARG A 82 52.99 11.80 2.76
CA ARG A 82 52.35 13.10 2.99
C ARG A 82 53.21 14.25 2.47
N PRO A 83 52.64 15.24 1.77
CA PRO A 83 53.16 16.59 1.76
C PRO A 83 52.49 17.42 2.86
N ASP A 84 53.33 17.98 3.73
CA ASP A 84 52.98 19.14 4.55
C ASP A 84 52.83 20.36 3.64
N THR A 85 51.66 21.00 3.63
CA THR A 85 51.53 22.42 3.23
C THR A 85 50.41 23.08 4.01
N THR A 86 50.85 23.88 4.99
CA THR A 86 50.33 25.18 5.41
C THR A 86 49.14 25.79 4.64
N ASP A 87 48.05 25.98 5.36
CA ASP A 87 47.52 27.31 5.74
C ASP A 87 47.24 28.32 4.61
N SER A 88 46.10 28.18 3.89
CA SER A 88 45.34 29.29 3.25
C SER A 88 44.08 28.82 2.47
N SER A 89 43.26 27.92 3.02
CA SER A 89 42.10 27.39 2.25
C SER A 89 40.82 27.21 3.08
N ARG A 90 40.63 28.05 4.10
CA ARG A 90 39.46 27.98 5.00
C ARG A 90 38.20 28.81 4.65
N PRO A 91 38.12 29.68 3.62
CA PRO A 91 36.86 30.42 3.37
C PRO A 91 35.88 29.74 2.40
N LEU A 92 36.30 28.74 1.60
CA LEU A 92 35.42 28.11 0.62
C LEU A 92 34.44 27.10 1.24
N MET A 93 34.89 26.32 2.22
CA MET A 93 34.03 25.34 2.89
C MET A 93 32.93 25.99 3.73
N THR A 94 33.16 27.18 4.29
CA THR A 94 32.13 27.88 5.07
C THR A 94 31.01 28.40 4.18
N VAL A 95 31.34 28.89 2.97
CA VAL A 95 30.35 29.36 1.99
C VAL A 95 29.52 28.21 1.42
N GLU A 96 30.15 27.07 1.13
CA GLU A 96 29.42 25.87 0.69
C GLU A 96 28.52 25.29 1.79
N MET A 97 28.98 25.24 3.04
CA MET A 97 28.13 24.82 4.16
C MET A 97 26.95 25.76 4.41
N GLU A 98 27.12 27.06 4.24
CA GLU A 98 26.02 28.03 4.35
C GLU A 98 25.01 27.87 3.21
N ARG A 99 25.48 27.59 1.99
CA ARG A 99 24.61 27.29 0.85
C ARG A 99 23.80 26.02 1.08
N TRP A 100 24.42 24.96 1.59
CA TRP A 100 23.74 23.72 1.96
C TRP A 100 22.74 23.91 3.10
N ARG A 101 23.11 24.66 4.14
CA ARG A 101 22.15 25.00 5.21
C ARG A 101 20.94 25.72 4.66
N LYS A 102 21.15 26.71 3.78
CA LYS A 102 20.06 27.50 3.20
C LYS A 102 19.13 26.64 2.36
N ALA A 103 19.68 25.85 1.44
CA ALA A 103 18.91 24.92 0.61
C ALA A 103 18.11 23.93 1.47
N PHE A 104 18.73 23.37 2.51
CA PHE A 104 18.06 22.45 3.43
C PHE A 104 16.90 23.13 4.20
N THR A 105 17.09 24.37 4.67
CA THR A 105 16.00 25.12 5.31
C THR A 105 14.86 25.46 4.36
N GLU A 106 15.15 25.79 3.10
CA GLU A 106 14.13 26.10 2.09
C GLU A 106 13.32 24.84 1.76
N GLU A 107 13.98 23.70 1.57
CA GLU A 107 13.33 22.41 1.32
C GLU A 107 12.52 21.95 2.54
N ALA A 108 13.06 22.09 3.75
CA ALA A 108 12.33 21.78 4.98
C ALA A 108 11.09 22.69 5.14
N GLN A 109 11.19 23.97 4.80
CA GLN A 109 10.06 24.90 4.83
C GLN A 109 9.00 24.51 3.78
N MET A 110 9.40 24.13 2.57
CA MET A 110 8.48 23.65 1.54
C MET A 110 7.76 22.36 1.96
N ALA A 111 8.49 21.41 2.55
CA ALA A 111 7.90 20.18 3.08
C ALA A 111 6.86 20.48 4.17
N VAL A 112 7.16 21.40 5.09
CA VAL A 112 6.22 21.83 6.15
C VAL A 112 4.99 22.53 5.56
N HIS A 113 5.15 23.37 4.54
CA HIS A 113 4.01 24.02 3.88
C HIS A 113 3.13 23.02 3.12
N SER A 114 3.75 22.05 2.43
CA SER A 114 3.03 20.98 1.75
C SER A 114 2.25 20.10 2.75
N MET A 115 2.87 19.71 3.87
CA MET A 115 2.18 18.98 4.93
C MET A 115 1.05 19.81 5.55
N ARG A 116 1.24 21.12 5.75
CA ARG A 116 0.18 22.00 6.27
C ARG A 116 -0.98 22.12 5.28
N ALA A 117 -0.71 22.25 3.98
CA ALA A 117 -1.72 22.27 2.93
C ALA A 117 -2.52 20.96 2.89
N VAL A 118 -1.85 19.81 2.99
CA VAL A 118 -2.51 18.50 3.08
C VAL A 118 -3.35 18.36 4.35
N VAL A 119 -2.90 18.89 5.49
CA VAL A 119 -3.67 18.90 6.75
C VAL A 119 -4.89 19.83 6.67
N GLU A 120 -4.76 20.97 6.01
CA GLU A 120 -5.85 21.92 5.76
C GLU A 120 -6.88 21.33 4.77
N ASP A 121 -6.44 20.66 3.70
CA ASP A 121 -7.29 20.00 2.70
C ASP A 121 -7.96 18.72 3.22
N SER A 122 -7.32 18.00 4.15
CA SER A 122 -7.82 16.73 4.68
C SER A 122 -9.02 16.89 5.63
N ASN A 123 -9.66 18.07 5.68
CA ASN A 123 -10.91 18.29 6.41
C ASN A 123 -10.82 17.90 7.89
N VAL A 124 -9.63 18.00 8.49
CA VAL A 124 -9.40 17.62 9.89
C VAL A 124 -10.30 18.45 10.82
N SER A 125 -10.48 19.74 10.54
CA SER A 125 -11.42 20.61 11.26
C SER A 125 -12.86 20.09 11.19
N ARG A 126 -13.29 19.57 10.04
CA ARG A 126 -14.62 18.97 9.88
C ARG A 126 -14.76 17.68 10.68
N LEU A 127 -13.71 16.84 10.73
CA LEU A 127 -13.70 15.64 11.57
C LEU A 127 -13.73 16.00 13.07
N ILE A 128 -13.01 17.03 13.49
CA ILE A 128 -13.03 17.55 14.86
C ILE A 128 -14.46 18.01 15.22
N SER A 129 -15.11 18.82 14.37
CA SER A 129 -16.48 19.25 14.62
C SER A 129 -17.49 18.10 14.62
N ILE A 130 -17.29 17.05 13.83
CA ILE A 130 -18.12 15.83 13.87
C ILE A 130 -17.94 15.08 15.19
N LEU A 131 -16.70 15.01 15.70
CA LEU A 131 -16.40 14.37 16.98
C LEU A 131 -16.94 15.17 18.17
N GLU A 132 -16.83 16.51 18.14
CA GLU A 132 -17.42 17.40 19.15
C GLU A 132 -18.94 17.26 19.20
N ASN A 133 -19.62 17.30 18.05
CA ASN A 133 -21.07 17.08 17.96
C ASN A 133 -21.47 15.69 18.50
N ARG A 134 -20.68 14.64 18.21
CA ARG A 134 -20.92 13.31 18.77
C ARG A 134 -20.75 13.28 20.28
N HIS A 135 -19.76 13.99 20.82
CA HIS A 135 -19.52 14.06 22.26
C HIS A 135 -20.65 14.81 22.98
N GLU A 136 -21.15 15.91 22.40
CA GLU A 136 -22.31 16.63 22.93
C GLU A 136 -23.57 15.76 22.91
N SER A 137 -23.86 15.07 21.80
CA SER A 137 -24.99 14.14 21.70
C SER A 137 -24.91 13.05 22.75
N GLY A 138 -23.74 12.38 22.87
CA GLY A 138 -23.53 11.33 23.87
C GLY A 138 -23.65 11.84 25.31
N SER A 139 -23.18 13.05 25.60
CA SER A 139 -23.32 13.68 26.92
C SER A 139 -24.80 13.92 27.28
N THR A 140 -25.62 14.35 26.31
CA THR A 140 -27.06 14.55 26.55
C THR A 140 -27.80 13.24 26.79
N GLU A 141 -27.45 12.16 26.08
CA GLU A 141 -28.04 10.83 26.29
C GLU A 141 -27.69 10.25 27.66
N VAL A 142 -26.42 10.36 28.08
CA VAL A 142 -25.99 9.91 29.42
C VAL A 142 -26.70 10.68 30.52
N LYS A 143 -26.93 11.99 30.34
CA LYS A 143 -27.71 12.81 31.27
C LYS A 143 -29.17 12.33 31.36
N GLN A 144 -29.82 12.08 30.23
CA GLN A 144 -31.19 11.56 30.20
C GLN A 144 -31.31 10.19 30.89
N LEU A 145 -30.33 9.31 30.69
CA LEU A 145 -30.29 8.01 31.36
C LEU A 145 -30.15 8.14 32.88
N ARG A 146 -29.27 9.05 33.33
CA ARG A 146 -29.09 9.34 34.76
C ARG A 146 -30.39 9.86 35.39
N ASP A 147 -31.08 10.77 34.72
CA ASP A 147 -32.35 11.33 35.19
C ASP A 147 -33.43 10.22 35.31
N HIS A 148 -33.53 9.34 34.30
CA HIS A 148 -34.44 8.19 34.34
C HIS A 148 -34.15 7.22 35.49
N VAL A 149 -32.88 6.89 35.73
CA VAL A 149 -32.48 6.02 36.86
C VAL A 149 -32.84 6.68 38.19
N GLN A 150 -32.64 7.99 38.32
CA GLN A 150 -32.99 8.72 39.54
C GLN A 150 -34.50 8.73 39.80
N ASP A 151 -35.32 8.87 38.76
CA ASP A 151 -36.79 8.82 38.89
C ASP A 151 -37.28 7.41 39.26
N LEU A 152 -36.67 6.36 38.73
CA LEU A 152 -36.96 4.97 39.13
C LEU A 152 -36.62 4.71 40.61
N LEU A 153 -35.51 5.26 41.10
CA LEU A 153 -35.13 5.15 42.51
C LEU A 153 -36.11 5.87 43.42
N LYS A 154 -36.55 7.09 43.05
CA LYS A 154 -37.59 7.83 43.79
C LYS A 154 -38.91 7.04 43.86
N LEU A 155 -39.33 6.45 42.74
CA LEU A 155 -40.54 5.64 42.70
C LEU A 155 -40.43 4.41 43.62
N ASN A 156 -39.28 3.74 43.63
CA ASN A 156 -39.04 2.59 44.51
C ASN A 156 -39.11 2.97 45.99
N CYS A 157 -38.49 4.09 46.38
CA CYS A 157 -38.58 4.62 47.74
C CYS A 157 -40.04 4.94 48.12
N ASN A 158 -40.79 5.59 47.23
CA ASN A 158 -42.21 5.90 47.49
C ASN A 158 -43.07 4.65 47.65
N LEU A 159 -42.86 3.61 46.83
CA LEU A 159 -43.58 2.34 46.95
C LEU A 159 -43.29 1.65 48.28
N ARG A 160 -42.03 1.63 48.73
CA ARG A 160 -41.65 1.06 50.03
C ARG A 160 -42.26 1.84 51.19
N GLN A 161 -42.22 3.17 51.14
CA GLN A 161 -42.82 4.01 52.18
C GLN A 161 -44.33 3.79 52.25
N ASN A 162 -45.03 3.78 51.10
CA ASN A 162 -46.47 3.54 51.05
C ASN A 162 -46.86 2.12 51.52
N THR A 163 -45.98 1.14 51.31
CA THR A 163 -46.17 -0.22 51.85
C THR A 163 -46.02 -0.24 53.37
N LEU A 164 -45.03 0.47 53.92
CA LEU A 164 -44.84 0.61 55.37
C LEU A 164 -45.98 1.40 56.03
N ASP A 165 -46.47 2.45 55.39
CA ASP A 165 -47.58 3.28 55.88
C ASP A 165 -48.90 2.49 55.91
N ARG A 166 -49.12 1.58 54.94
CA ARG A 166 -50.29 0.70 54.91
C ARG A 166 -50.26 -0.42 55.95
N MET A 167 -49.06 -0.85 56.37
CA MET A 167 -48.90 -1.78 57.48
C MET A 167 -48.98 -1.09 58.86
N SER A 168 -49.13 0.24 58.89
CA SER A 168 -48.96 1.03 60.11
C SER A 168 -50.26 1.15 60.93
N THR A 169 -50.05 1.00 62.25
CA THR A 169 -50.84 1.45 63.42
C THR A 169 -52.32 1.09 63.54
N ASP A 170 -53.12 1.19 62.48
CA ASP A 170 -54.58 1.05 62.58
C ASP A 170 -55.03 -0.42 62.68
N GLU A 171 -54.37 -1.32 61.94
CA GLU A 171 -54.64 -2.76 62.04
C GLU A 171 -54.03 -3.36 63.31
N VAL A 172 -52.85 -2.90 63.71
CA VAL A 172 -52.17 -3.34 64.94
C VAL A 172 -52.91 -2.86 66.18
N SER A 173 -53.50 -1.66 66.15
CA SER A 173 -54.32 -1.15 67.27
C SER A 173 -55.66 -1.89 67.39
N LYS A 174 -56.32 -2.25 66.29
CA LYS A 174 -57.54 -3.08 66.29
C LYS A 174 -57.29 -4.49 66.83
N LEU A 175 -56.16 -5.11 66.47
CA LEU A 175 -55.79 -6.41 67.03
C LEU A 175 -55.50 -6.30 68.53
N ARG A 176 -54.79 -5.25 68.95
CA ARG A 176 -54.47 -5.00 70.35
C ARG A 176 -55.73 -4.78 71.20
N SER A 177 -56.72 -4.02 70.70
CA SER A 177 -57.99 -3.81 71.41
C SER A 177 -58.80 -5.10 71.56
N SER A 178 -58.83 -5.94 70.53
CA SER A 178 -59.51 -7.25 70.59
C SER A 178 -58.87 -8.21 71.62
N ILE A 179 -57.54 -8.22 71.71
CA ILE A 179 -56.82 -9.03 72.70
C ILE A 179 -57.07 -8.53 74.13
N THR A 180 -57.12 -7.20 74.33
CA THR A 180 -57.43 -6.64 75.66
C THR A 180 -58.86 -6.95 76.10
N ASP A 181 -59.84 -6.86 75.20
CA ASP A 181 -61.25 -7.18 75.52
C ASP A 181 -61.42 -8.67 75.91
N MET A 182 -60.75 -9.58 75.21
CA MET A 182 -60.74 -11.00 75.59
C MET A 182 -60.10 -11.23 76.96
N SER A 183 -59.00 -10.54 77.25
CA SER A 183 -58.30 -10.64 78.53
C SER A 183 -59.16 -10.13 79.69
N GLU A 184 -59.92 -9.05 79.49
CA GLU A 184 -60.83 -8.51 80.51
C GLU A 184 -61.98 -9.49 80.80
N ARG A 185 -62.62 -10.03 79.77
CA ARG A 185 -63.70 -11.03 79.93
C ARG A 185 -63.23 -12.30 80.64
N LEU A 186 -62.02 -12.79 80.34
CA LEU A 186 -61.43 -13.93 81.05
C LEU A 186 -61.17 -13.61 82.53
N ASN A 187 -60.74 -12.38 82.84
CA ASN A 187 -60.55 -11.94 84.21
C ASN A 187 -61.87 -11.80 84.98
N GLU A 188 -62.93 -11.27 84.35
CA GLU A 188 -64.27 -11.21 84.96
C GLU A 188 -64.82 -12.60 85.30
N LEU A 189 -64.56 -13.57 84.42
CA LEU A 189 -64.94 -14.97 84.60
C LEU A 189 -64.17 -15.60 85.77
N ALA A 190 -62.86 -15.34 85.86
CA ALA A 190 -62.02 -15.78 86.97
C ALA A 190 -62.41 -15.13 88.32
N VAL A 191 -62.84 -13.86 88.32
CA VAL A 191 -63.31 -13.15 89.52
C VAL A 191 -64.67 -13.68 89.97
N SER A 192 -65.57 -14.00 89.05
CA SER A 192 -66.88 -14.60 89.34
C SER A 192 -66.74 -15.98 89.97
N GLN A 193 -65.76 -16.78 89.53
CA GLN A 193 -65.42 -18.07 90.13
C GLN A 193 -64.92 -17.97 91.59
N ARG A 194 -64.24 -16.86 91.96
CA ARG A 194 -63.72 -16.66 93.33
C ARG A 194 -64.76 -16.18 94.34
N ARG A 195 -65.92 -15.67 93.90
CA ARG A 195 -66.95 -15.10 94.80
C ARG A 195 -67.92 -16.12 95.40
N GLY A 196 -67.76 -17.42 95.13
CA GLY A 196 -68.40 -18.50 95.90
C GLY A 196 -69.94 -18.48 95.92
N GLN A 197 -70.59 -17.83 94.95
CA GLN A 197 -72.03 -17.98 94.76
C GLN A 197 -72.30 -19.33 94.10
N GLY A 198 -73.12 -20.16 94.73
CA GLY A 198 -73.54 -21.49 94.25
C GLY A 198 -74.43 -21.43 93.01
N PHE A 199 -73.94 -20.77 91.96
CA PHE A 199 -74.38 -21.04 90.60
C PHE A 199 -73.80 -22.37 90.16
N ASP A 200 -74.61 -23.18 89.50
CA ASP A 200 -74.16 -24.41 88.86
C ASP A 200 -73.14 -24.04 87.78
N LEU A 201 -71.86 -24.11 88.16
CA LEU A 201 -70.69 -23.75 87.34
C LEU A 201 -70.74 -24.39 85.97
N SER A 202 -71.38 -25.57 85.86
CA SER A 202 -71.62 -26.25 84.60
C SER A 202 -72.44 -25.39 83.64
N THR A 203 -73.60 -24.89 84.09
CA THR A 203 -74.52 -24.11 83.24
C THR A 203 -73.96 -22.75 82.86
N LEU A 204 -73.23 -22.08 83.76
CA LEU A 204 -72.58 -20.80 83.45
C LEU A 204 -71.40 -21.00 82.49
N ALA A 205 -70.61 -22.06 82.67
CA ALA A 205 -69.51 -22.41 81.77
C ALA A 205 -70.02 -22.80 80.39
N GLU A 206 -71.12 -23.55 80.28
CA GLU A 206 -71.77 -23.86 79.01
C GLU A 206 -72.27 -22.59 78.33
N GLN A 207 -72.97 -21.70 79.05
CA GLN A 207 -73.44 -20.44 78.47
C GLN A 207 -72.31 -19.51 78.04
N THR A 208 -71.20 -19.46 78.79
CA THR A 208 -70.03 -18.65 78.40
C THR A 208 -69.25 -19.29 77.27
N ALA A 209 -69.16 -20.61 77.22
CA ALA A 209 -68.58 -21.33 76.08
C ALA A 209 -69.41 -21.14 74.82
N GLU A 210 -70.73 -21.23 74.90
CA GLU A 210 -71.64 -21.01 73.77
C GLU A 210 -71.54 -19.56 73.25
N LYS A 211 -71.57 -18.57 74.14
CA LYS A 211 -71.33 -17.16 73.76
C LYS A 211 -69.94 -16.92 73.17
N ALA A 212 -68.91 -17.57 73.72
CA ALA A 212 -67.55 -17.45 73.20
C ALA A 212 -67.44 -18.08 71.81
N VAL A 213 -68.09 -19.23 71.57
CA VAL A 213 -68.15 -19.89 70.27
C VAL A 213 -68.95 -19.05 69.26
N GLU A 214 -70.07 -18.45 69.66
CA GLU A 214 -70.81 -17.52 68.79
C GLU A 214 -69.97 -16.29 68.43
N THR A 215 -69.27 -15.70 69.41
CA THR A 215 -68.40 -14.54 69.18
C THR A 215 -67.23 -14.91 68.27
N LEU A 216 -66.57 -16.05 68.52
CA LEU A 216 -65.50 -16.58 67.67
C LEU A 216 -66.01 -16.91 66.26
N SER A 217 -67.19 -17.50 66.12
CA SER A 217 -67.79 -17.79 64.81
C SER A 217 -68.07 -16.49 64.05
N SER A 218 -68.62 -15.48 64.71
CA SER A 218 -68.82 -14.15 64.12
C SER A 218 -67.48 -13.53 63.70
N ASP A 219 -66.47 -13.55 64.56
CA ASP A 219 -65.15 -12.97 64.27
C ASP A 219 -64.45 -13.72 63.13
N VAL A 220 -64.55 -15.05 63.07
CA VAL A 220 -64.00 -15.87 61.98
C VAL A 220 -64.71 -15.56 60.67
N THR A 221 -66.04 -15.41 60.66
CA THR A 221 -66.77 -15.03 59.43
C THR A 221 -66.44 -13.60 58.97
N HIS A 222 -66.29 -12.67 59.91
CA HIS A 222 -65.87 -11.30 59.61
C HIS A 222 -64.43 -11.25 59.09
N LEU A 223 -63.52 -12.01 59.69
CA LEU A 223 -62.14 -12.13 59.24
C LEU A 223 -62.07 -12.77 57.85
N ALA A 224 -62.85 -13.83 57.59
CA ALA A 224 -62.95 -14.44 56.27
C ALA A 224 -63.46 -13.44 55.21
N ALA A 225 -64.47 -12.63 55.55
CA ALA A 225 -64.97 -11.58 54.65
C ALA A 225 -63.92 -10.48 54.39
N LEU A 226 -63.16 -10.08 55.41
CA LEU A 226 -62.03 -9.14 55.25
C LEU A 226 -60.92 -9.73 54.39
N MET A 227 -60.57 -11.01 54.59
CA MET A 227 -59.58 -11.70 53.78
C MET A 227 -60.02 -11.83 52.32
N HIS A 228 -61.29 -12.12 52.07
CA HIS A 228 -61.84 -12.15 50.71
C HIS A 228 -61.76 -10.78 50.04
N ARG A 229 -62.20 -9.70 50.71
CA ARG A 229 -62.07 -8.34 50.18
C ARG A 229 -60.62 -7.94 49.91
N SER A 230 -59.71 -8.27 50.83
CA SER A 230 -58.28 -8.02 50.64
C SER A 230 -57.71 -8.79 49.45
N CYS A 231 -58.16 -10.04 49.24
CA CYS A 231 -57.77 -10.85 48.08
C CYS A 231 -58.32 -10.26 46.77
N ASP A 232 -59.58 -9.80 46.76
CA ASP A 232 -60.20 -9.14 45.60
C ASP A 232 -59.48 -7.82 45.27
N ASP A 233 -59.20 -6.99 46.28
CA ASP A 233 -58.45 -5.74 46.12
C ASP A 233 -57.03 -5.99 45.60
N GLN A 234 -56.36 -7.05 46.07
CA GLN A 234 -55.05 -7.47 45.56
C GLN A 234 -55.14 -7.95 44.11
N GLN A 235 -56.16 -8.73 43.74
CA GLN A 235 -56.36 -9.16 42.36
C GLN A 235 -56.61 -7.98 41.43
N ASP A 236 -57.44 -7.03 41.83
CA ASP A 236 -57.71 -5.82 41.06
C ASP A 236 -56.46 -4.94 40.91
N GLN A 237 -55.64 -4.86 41.96
CA GLN A 237 -54.36 -4.16 41.90
C GLN A 237 -53.38 -4.87 40.95
N CYS A 238 -53.28 -6.20 41.00
CA CYS A 238 -52.48 -6.98 40.07
C CYS A 238 -52.91 -6.76 38.62
N ARG A 239 -54.22 -6.72 38.33
CA ARG A 239 -54.73 -6.44 36.98
C ARG A 239 -54.36 -5.03 36.50
N LYS A 240 -54.50 -4.02 37.35
CA LYS A 240 -54.09 -2.64 37.02
C LYS A 240 -52.60 -2.53 36.76
N ASP A 241 -51.79 -3.23 37.54
CA ASP A 241 -50.35 -3.26 37.35
C ASP A 241 -49.98 -4.02 36.07
N GLU A 242 -50.66 -5.11 35.73
CA GLU A 242 -50.48 -5.85 34.48
C GLU A 242 -50.80 -4.98 33.25
N GLU A 243 -51.91 -4.22 33.28
CA GLU A 243 -52.23 -3.25 32.22
C GLU A 243 -51.17 -2.14 32.11
N ARG A 244 -50.66 -1.65 33.25
CA ARG A 244 -49.61 -0.64 33.27
C ARG A 244 -48.31 -1.18 32.68
N TRP A 245 -47.92 -2.39 33.05
CA TRP A 245 -46.73 -3.06 32.51
C TRP A 245 -46.86 -3.34 31.02
N SER A 246 -48.04 -3.77 30.55
CA SER A 246 -48.32 -3.95 29.13
C SER A 246 -48.11 -2.64 28.34
N LYS A 247 -48.59 -1.50 28.86
CA LYS A 247 -48.37 -0.19 28.23
C LYS A 247 -46.88 0.18 28.19
N VAL A 248 -46.13 -0.06 29.26
CA VAL A 248 -44.69 0.22 29.32
C VAL A 248 -43.92 -0.65 28.33
N LEU A 249 -44.22 -1.95 28.26
CA LEU A 249 -43.61 -2.87 27.29
C LEU A 249 -43.90 -2.43 25.85
N GLY A 250 -45.14 -2.06 25.52
CA GLY A 250 -45.48 -1.53 24.21
C GLY A 250 -44.82 -0.17 23.89
N HIS A 251 -44.42 0.62 24.89
CA HIS A 251 -43.58 1.80 24.67
C HIS A 251 -42.12 1.42 24.40
N LEU A 252 -41.58 0.44 25.13
CA LEU A 252 -40.22 -0.07 24.92
C LEU A 252 -40.05 -0.69 23.54
N GLU A 253 -41.00 -1.50 23.06
CA GLU A 253 -40.99 -2.07 21.71
C GLU A 253 -40.95 -0.97 20.64
N ARG A 254 -41.76 0.09 20.79
CA ARG A 254 -41.75 1.24 19.87
C ARG A 254 -40.41 1.99 19.89
N ILE A 255 -39.73 2.07 21.04
CA ILE A 255 -38.40 2.68 21.14
C ILE A 255 -37.37 1.79 20.45
N GLN A 256 -37.41 0.47 20.68
CA GLN A 256 -36.53 -0.50 20.02
C GLN A 256 -36.69 -0.45 18.50
N ASP A 257 -37.92 -0.41 17.98
CA ASP A 257 -38.18 -0.26 16.55
C ASP A 257 -37.62 1.03 15.97
N ARG A 258 -37.72 2.15 16.71
CA ARG A 258 -37.15 3.44 16.28
C ARG A 258 -35.63 3.41 16.28
N LEU A 259 -35.02 2.77 17.30
CA LEU A 259 -33.57 2.57 17.35
C LEU A 259 -33.09 1.69 16.19
N GLY A 260 -33.78 0.59 15.90
CA GLY A 260 -33.44 -0.27 14.76
C GLY A 260 -33.53 0.46 13.41
N LYS A 261 -34.54 1.32 13.21
CA LYS A 261 -34.64 2.18 12.02
C LYS A 261 -33.51 3.22 11.95
N LEU A 262 -33.11 3.78 13.10
CA LEU A 262 -32.02 4.75 13.20
C LEU A 262 -30.67 4.07 12.88
N GLU A 263 -30.42 2.89 13.43
CA GLU A 263 -29.23 2.06 13.16
C GLU A 263 -29.15 1.68 11.67
N ALA A 264 -30.26 1.26 11.06
CA ALA A 264 -30.32 1.00 9.63
C ALA A 264 -30.02 2.26 8.80
N SER A 265 -30.56 3.42 9.20
CA SER A 265 -30.26 4.70 8.55
C SER A 265 -28.78 5.08 8.68
N PHE A 266 -28.15 4.86 9.84
CA PHE A 266 -26.72 5.10 10.02
C PHE A 266 -25.86 4.13 9.23
N GLY A 267 -26.26 2.86 9.13
CA GLY A 267 -25.63 1.88 8.27
C GLY A 267 -25.60 2.35 6.82
N ASN A 268 -26.76 2.73 6.29
CA ASN A 268 -26.90 3.25 4.92
C ASN A 268 -26.07 4.52 4.70
N GLN A 269 -26.06 5.46 5.66
CA GLN A 269 -25.26 6.68 5.56
C GLN A 269 -23.75 6.37 5.59
N ARG A 270 -23.32 5.42 6.41
CA ARG A 270 -21.92 4.99 6.48
C ARG A 270 -21.47 4.34 5.17
N ASP A 271 -22.30 3.50 4.59
CA ASP A 271 -22.00 2.82 3.33
C ASP A 271 -21.96 3.82 2.16
N MET A 272 -22.86 4.81 2.15
CA MET A 272 -22.83 5.93 1.20
C MET A 272 -21.54 6.75 1.33
N LEU A 273 -21.17 7.17 2.54
CA LEU A 273 -19.92 7.91 2.77
C LEU A 273 -18.68 7.10 2.42
N ARG A 274 -18.72 5.78 2.61
CA ARG A 274 -17.64 4.88 2.21
C ARG A 274 -17.53 4.83 0.69
N MET A 275 -18.64 4.70 -0.03
CA MET A 275 -18.63 4.74 -1.50
C MET A 275 -18.11 6.08 -2.02
N ASP A 276 -18.54 7.20 -1.43
CA ASP A 276 -18.04 8.53 -1.78
C ASP A 276 -16.55 8.70 -1.48
N ALA A 277 -16.06 8.17 -0.35
CA ALA A 277 -14.63 8.18 -0.04
C ALA A 277 -13.84 7.31 -1.03
N GLU A 278 -14.35 6.14 -1.40
CA GLU A 278 -13.72 5.25 -2.38
C GLU A 278 -13.72 5.82 -3.80
N THR A 279 -14.74 6.59 -4.20
CA THR A 279 -14.77 7.28 -5.50
C THR A 279 -13.81 8.45 -5.52
N VAL A 280 -13.78 9.28 -4.47
CA VAL A 280 -12.81 10.38 -4.32
C VAL A 280 -11.37 9.83 -4.30
N HIS A 281 -11.12 8.75 -3.56
CA HIS A 281 -9.79 8.12 -3.52
C HIS A 281 -9.36 7.58 -4.89
N ARG A 282 -10.26 6.89 -5.60
CA ARG A 282 -10.00 6.43 -6.98
C ARG A 282 -9.76 7.58 -7.95
N GLN A 283 -10.48 8.69 -7.80
CA GLN A 283 -10.28 9.88 -8.63
C GLN A 283 -8.94 10.54 -8.34
N ALA A 284 -8.56 10.68 -7.08
CA ALA A 284 -7.26 11.23 -6.67
C ALA A 284 -6.10 10.36 -7.17
N LEU A 285 -6.20 9.03 -7.07
CA LEU A 285 -5.19 8.11 -7.61
C LEU A 285 -5.05 8.24 -9.13
N ARG A 286 -6.17 8.31 -9.87
CA ARG A 286 -6.13 8.52 -11.33
C ARG A 286 -5.50 9.86 -11.71
N GLN A 287 -5.77 10.91 -10.95
CA GLN A 287 -5.16 12.23 -11.17
C GLN A 287 -3.65 12.19 -10.91
N LEU A 288 -3.24 11.55 -9.81
CA LEU A 288 -1.82 11.39 -9.46
C LEU A 288 -1.07 10.56 -10.51
N ASP A 289 -1.65 9.45 -10.98
CA ASP A 289 -1.09 8.63 -12.05
C ASP A 289 -0.96 9.41 -13.36
N ALA A 290 -1.98 10.21 -13.71
CA ALA A 290 -1.93 11.04 -14.90
C ALA A 290 -0.87 12.15 -14.82
N THR A 291 -0.72 12.80 -13.65
CA THR A 291 0.34 13.80 -13.44
C THR A 291 1.72 13.16 -13.48
N LEU A 292 1.90 12.00 -12.84
CA LEU A 292 3.19 11.30 -12.80
C LEU A 292 3.58 10.76 -14.17
N GLN A 293 2.63 10.24 -14.95
CA GLN A 293 2.88 9.86 -16.35
C GLN A 293 3.27 11.06 -17.20
N LYS A 294 2.59 12.21 -17.02
CA LYS A 294 2.92 13.43 -17.75
C LYS A 294 4.33 13.93 -17.41
N GLU A 295 4.68 13.99 -16.13
CA GLU A 295 6.03 14.38 -15.69
C GLU A 295 7.10 13.41 -16.20
N MET A 296 6.86 12.09 -16.13
CA MET A 296 7.79 11.11 -16.68
C MET A 296 7.95 11.23 -18.20
N GLU A 297 6.88 11.50 -18.95
CA GLU A 297 6.95 11.70 -20.40
C GLU A 297 7.69 13.01 -20.75
N GLU A 298 7.50 14.07 -19.95
CA GLU A 298 8.23 15.33 -20.07
C GLU A 298 9.71 15.16 -19.75
N GLU A 299 10.08 14.51 -18.64
CA GLU A 299 11.48 14.20 -18.30
C GLU A 299 12.12 13.30 -19.34
N ARG A 300 11.41 12.28 -19.81
CA ARG A 300 11.89 11.39 -20.88
C ARG A 300 12.11 12.15 -22.18
N SER A 301 11.20 13.06 -22.53
CA SER A 301 11.33 13.91 -23.72
C SER A 301 12.52 14.85 -23.59
N GLN A 302 12.72 15.46 -22.41
CA GLN A 302 13.87 16.31 -22.12
C GLN A 302 15.18 15.53 -22.19
N LEU A 303 15.26 14.36 -21.54
CA LEU A 303 16.45 13.51 -21.57
C LEU A 303 16.75 13.02 -22.98
N THR A 304 15.72 12.62 -23.74
CA THR A 304 15.88 12.21 -25.14
C THR A 304 16.37 13.39 -25.99
N HIS A 305 15.84 14.60 -25.77
CA HIS A 305 16.30 15.79 -26.48
C HIS A 305 17.74 16.17 -26.11
N GLN A 306 18.12 16.05 -24.84
CA GLN A 306 19.50 16.28 -24.38
C GLN A 306 20.46 15.28 -24.99
N ILE A 307 20.18 13.98 -24.89
CA ILE A 307 21.03 12.91 -25.44
C ILE A 307 21.14 13.05 -26.97
N THR A 308 20.03 13.29 -27.66
CA THR A 308 20.08 13.47 -29.12
C THR A 308 20.79 14.76 -29.51
N GLY A 309 20.68 15.82 -28.70
CA GLY A 309 21.41 17.07 -28.89
C GLY A 309 22.92 16.90 -28.69
N THR A 310 23.34 16.29 -27.58
CA THR A 310 24.76 16.05 -27.28
C THR A 310 25.39 15.09 -28.29
N LEU A 311 24.73 13.97 -28.59
CA LEU A 311 25.22 13.03 -29.60
C LEU A 311 25.30 13.67 -30.98
N ARG A 312 24.31 14.50 -31.36
CA ARG A 312 24.35 15.20 -32.65
C ARG A 312 25.51 16.19 -32.71
N GLU A 313 25.79 16.91 -31.63
CA GLU A 313 26.90 17.87 -31.58
C GLU A 313 28.26 17.17 -31.50
N GLU A 314 28.38 16.08 -30.75
CA GLU A 314 29.60 15.24 -30.72
C GLU A 314 29.86 14.59 -32.09
N LEU A 315 28.82 14.02 -32.72
CA LEU A 315 28.95 13.48 -34.08
C LEU A 315 29.27 14.58 -35.09
N ARG A 316 28.67 15.76 -34.95
CA ARG A 316 28.95 16.91 -35.81
C ARG A 316 30.40 17.36 -35.66
N THR A 317 30.89 17.55 -34.45
CA THR A 317 32.27 17.97 -34.19
C THR A 317 33.29 16.91 -34.61
N LEU A 318 32.99 15.62 -34.42
CA LEU A 318 33.81 14.51 -34.94
C LEU A 318 33.80 14.46 -36.47
N LEU A 319 32.64 14.65 -37.11
CA LEU A 319 32.52 14.69 -38.57
C LEU A 319 33.21 15.93 -39.15
N GLU A 320 32.96 17.12 -38.62
CA GLU A 320 33.62 18.36 -39.06
C GLU A 320 35.13 18.29 -38.82
N GLY A 321 35.57 17.70 -37.70
CA GLY A 321 36.99 17.49 -37.41
C GLY A 321 37.65 16.42 -38.28
N SER A 322 36.96 15.33 -38.63
CA SER A 322 37.46 14.32 -39.56
C SER A 322 37.45 14.81 -41.00
N VAL A 323 36.38 15.48 -41.44
CA VAL A 323 36.28 16.12 -42.75
C VAL A 323 37.31 17.23 -42.90
N SER A 324 37.54 18.08 -41.90
CA SER A 324 38.57 19.13 -41.97
C SER A 324 39.98 18.55 -42.00
N ARG A 325 40.25 17.47 -41.24
CA ARG A 325 41.55 16.76 -41.31
C ARG A 325 41.74 16.10 -42.67
N PHE A 326 40.72 15.43 -43.19
CA PHE A 326 40.78 14.78 -44.49
C PHE A 326 40.89 15.81 -45.62
N ALA A 327 40.10 16.88 -45.58
CA ALA A 327 40.20 17.99 -46.53
C ALA A 327 41.58 18.65 -46.46
N GLY A 328 42.15 18.86 -45.26
CA GLY A 328 43.49 19.39 -45.10
C GLY A 328 44.59 18.46 -45.62
N LEU A 329 44.45 17.14 -45.40
CA LEU A 329 45.37 16.14 -45.96
C LEU A 329 45.24 16.07 -47.49
N VAL A 330 44.03 16.04 -48.02
CA VAL A 330 43.77 15.99 -49.47
C VAL A 330 44.18 17.30 -50.15
N GLU A 331 43.89 18.47 -49.57
CA GLU A 331 44.36 19.76 -50.10
C GLU A 331 45.87 19.89 -49.99
N GLY A 332 46.49 19.36 -48.93
CA GLY A 332 47.93 19.27 -48.76
C GLY A 332 48.54 18.39 -49.84
N GLU A 333 48.12 17.14 -49.95
CA GLU A 333 48.59 16.18 -50.97
C GLU A 333 48.30 16.67 -52.40
N LEU A 334 47.14 17.29 -52.66
CA LEU A 334 46.82 17.86 -53.96
C LEU A 334 47.65 19.11 -54.25
N ARG A 335 47.93 19.96 -53.25
CA ARG A 335 48.80 21.12 -53.41
C ARG A 335 50.22 20.64 -53.70
N ASP A 336 50.73 19.70 -52.92
CA ASP A 336 52.06 19.12 -53.07
C ASP A 336 52.19 18.41 -54.42
N SER A 337 51.21 17.58 -54.79
CA SER A 337 51.15 16.91 -56.09
C SER A 337 51.00 17.90 -57.24
N ARG A 338 50.24 18.99 -57.06
CA ARG A 338 50.08 20.05 -58.07
C ARG A 338 51.34 20.87 -58.22
N THR A 339 52.03 21.21 -57.13
CA THR A 339 53.32 21.90 -57.19
C THR A 339 54.37 21.01 -57.83
N GLU A 340 54.40 19.73 -57.49
CA GLU A 340 55.30 18.75 -58.09
C GLU A 340 54.99 18.55 -59.58
N LEU A 341 53.71 18.39 -59.94
CA LEU A 341 53.27 18.33 -61.34
C LEU A 341 53.60 19.61 -62.09
N GLN A 342 53.39 20.78 -61.48
CA GLN A 342 53.66 22.05 -62.11
C GLN A 342 55.15 22.26 -62.31
N GLU A 343 55.99 21.93 -61.33
CA GLU A 343 57.45 21.93 -61.46
C GLU A 343 57.91 20.92 -62.53
N ARG A 344 57.31 19.73 -62.59
CA ARG A 344 57.60 18.72 -63.62
C ARG A 344 57.14 19.17 -65.01
N VAL A 345 55.99 19.82 -65.14
CA VAL A 345 55.48 20.38 -66.41
C VAL A 345 56.33 21.58 -66.85
N GLU A 346 56.75 22.44 -65.91
CA GLU A 346 57.66 23.54 -66.19
C GLU A 346 59.04 23.03 -66.59
N ALA A 347 59.56 22.00 -65.91
CA ALA A 347 60.80 21.31 -66.28
C ALA A 347 60.69 20.63 -67.64
N ALA A 348 59.63 19.86 -67.88
CA ALA A 348 59.39 19.16 -69.14
C ALA A 348 59.12 20.13 -70.30
N SER A 349 58.47 21.27 -70.06
CA SER A 349 58.26 22.31 -71.08
C SER A 349 59.52 23.14 -71.33
N ALA A 350 60.35 23.39 -70.31
CA ALA A 350 61.67 23.97 -70.48
C ALA A 350 62.59 23.02 -71.26
N GLU A 351 62.52 21.72 -70.97
CA GLU A 351 63.28 20.70 -71.68
C GLU A 351 62.74 20.47 -73.09
N GLY A 352 61.42 20.48 -73.29
CA GLY A 352 60.76 20.49 -74.59
C GLY A 352 61.19 21.68 -75.43
N ARG A 353 61.20 22.90 -74.86
CA ARG A 353 61.75 24.09 -75.52
C ARG A 353 63.23 23.96 -75.85
N ARG A 354 64.05 23.40 -74.95
CA ARG A 354 65.47 23.12 -75.24
C ARG A 354 65.64 22.09 -76.36
N ARG A 355 64.78 21.07 -76.41
CA ARG A 355 64.75 20.04 -77.46
C ARG A 355 64.29 20.63 -78.78
N ASP A 356 63.24 21.45 -78.80
CA ASP A 356 62.75 22.15 -79.99
C ASP A 356 63.80 23.11 -80.54
N VAL A 357 64.47 23.89 -79.67
CA VAL A 357 65.59 24.77 -80.05
C VAL A 357 66.75 23.95 -80.62
N ALA A 358 67.09 22.82 -79.98
CA ALA A 358 68.17 21.99 -80.47
C ALA A 358 67.81 21.21 -81.75
N LEU A 359 66.54 20.84 -81.95
CA LEU A 359 66.02 20.25 -83.19
C LEU A 359 66.02 21.30 -84.30
N THR A 360 65.58 22.52 -84.04
CA THR A 360 65.64 23.61 -85.02
C THR A 360 67.09 23.98 -85.34
N GLN A 361 68.00 24.02 -84.37
CA GLN A 361 69.44 24.18 -84.61
C GLN A 361 70.00 23.04 -85.45
N ALA A 362 69.74 21.78 -85.10
CA ALA A 362 70.21 20.63 -85.89
C ALA A 362 69.64 20.61 -87.31
N VAL A 363 68.36 20.97 -87.49
CA VAL A 363 67.73 21.10 -88.81
C VAL A 363 68.35 22.25 -89.61
N GLU A 364 68.68 23.37 -88.98
CA GLU A 364 69.32 24.50 -89.66
C GLU A 364 70.80 24.21 -89.97
N GLU A 365 71.53 23.49 -89.10
CA GLU A 365 72.86 22.95 -89.40
C GLU A 365 72.83 21.97 -90.58
N LEU A 366 71.85 21.06 -90.61
CA LEU A 366 71.62 20.16 -91.76
C LEU A 366 71.27 20.96 -93.03
N ARG A 367 70.53 22.06 -92.91
CA ARG A 367 70.23 22.97 -94.03
C ARG A 367 71.47 23.74 -94.50
N GLU A 368 72.34 24.20 -93.61
CA GLU A 368 73.58 24.88 -93.97
C GLU A 368 74.58 23.92 -94.63
N VAL A 369 74.70 22.69 -94.12
CA VAL A 369 75.45 21.60 -94.78
C VAL A 369 74.86 21.27 -96.15
N ALA A 370 73.53 21.32 -96.31
CA ALA A 370 72.86 21.14 -97.60
C ALA A 370 72.99 22.36 -98.54
N ARG A 371 73.05 23.59 -98.03
CA ARG A 371 73.25 24.84 -98.81
C ARG A 371 74.70 24.97 -99.28
N GLY A 372 75.67 24.53 -98.47
CA GLY A 372 77.09 24.45 -98.83
C GLY A 372 77.39 23.50 -99.99
N ARG A 373 76.45 22.64 -100.39
CA ARG A 373 76.58 21.72 -101.54
C ARG A 373 76.33 22.35 -102.92
N ASN A 374 75.94 23.63 -103.00
CA ASN A 374 75.51 24.25 -104.26
C ASN A 374 76.54 25.17 -104.94
N ARG A 375 77.84 25.00 -104.71
CA ARG A 375 78.86 25.62 -105.57
C ARG A 375 80.14 24.79 -105.61
N GLU A 376 80.33 24.14 -106.76
CA GLU A 376 81.61 23.70 -107.34
C GLU A 376 82.51 22.87 -106.41
N ASP A 377 82.26 21.56 -106.34
CA ASP A 377 83.27 20.50 -106.50
C ASP A 377 82.61 19.13 -106.26
N VAL A 378 82.37 18.40 -107.34
CA VAL A 378 81.65 17.10 -107.35
C VAL A 378 82.56 15.93 -106.94
N GLU A 379 83.87 16.15 -106.76
CA GLU A 379 84.81 15.06 -106.44
C GLU A 379 85.10 14.84 -104.94
N ASP A 380 84.70 15.76 -104.05
CA ASP A 380 84.86 15.57 -102.58
C ASP A 380 83.55 15.11 -101.88
N GLY A 381 82.55 14.70 -102.69
CA GLY A 381 81.20 14.32 -102.26
C GLY A 381 81.11 13.04 -101.41
N MET A 382 82.16 12.21 -101.35
CA MET A 382 82.17 11.01 -100.50
C MET A 382 82.46 11.31 -99.02
N LEU A 383 83.28 12.31 -98.71
CA LEU A 383 83.58 12.68 -97.32
C LEU A 383 82.43 13.47 -96.66
N SER A 384 81.62 14.16 -97.47
CA SER A 384 80.40 14.88 -97.02
C SER A 384 79.19 13.97 -96.76
N ALA A 385 79.08 12.82 -97.42
CA ALA A 385 78.02 11.85 -97.14
C ALA A 385 78.22 11.14 -95.78
N ALA A 386 79.48 10.93 -95.39
CA ALA A 386 79.85 10.33 -94.11
C ALA A 386 79.49 11.23 -92.92
N SER A 387 79.74 12.55 -93.02
CA SER A 387 79.40 13.50 -91.96
C SER A 387 77.89 13.69 -91.80
N PHE A 388 77.14 13.74 -92.91
CA PHE A 388 75.68 13.76 -92.87
C PHE A 388 75.10 12.46 -92.29
N GLY A 389 75.66 11.31 -92.65
CA GLY A 389 75.30 10.02 -92.06
C GLY A 389 75.65 9.90 -90.58
N GLN A 390 76.66 10.63 -90.09
CA GLN A 390 76.97 10.73 -88.67
C GLN A 390 75.96 11.62 -87.94
N ALA A 391 75.61 12.78 -88.49
CA ALA A 391 74.58 13.66 -87.92
C ALA A 391 73.20 12.99 -87.86
N LEU A 392 72.81 12.21 -88.88
CA LEU A 392 71.59 11.41 -88.85
C LEU A 392 71.62 10.30 -87.79
N ARG A 393 72.77 9.67 -87.57
CA ARG A 393 72.93 8.68 -86.49
C ARG A 393 72.81 9.33 -85.11
N GLU A 394 73.45 10.47 -84.89
CA GLU A 394 73.34 11.21 -83.63
C GLU A 394 71.91 11.70 -83.36
N LEU A 395 71.19 12.14 -84.39
CA LEU A 395 69.77 12.50 -84.28
C LEU A 395 68.91 11.27 -83.95
N HIS A 396 69.16 10.13 -84.59
CA HIS A 396 68.45 8.89 -84.31
C HIS A 396 68.69 8.43 -82.87
N GLU A 397 69.94 8.42 -82.40
CA GLU A 397 70.30 8.11 -81.01
C GLU A 397 69.69 9.08 -80.00
N ARG A 398 69.46 10.34 -80.40
CA ARG A 398 68.78 11.32 -79.55
C ARG A 398 67.27 11.08 -79.48
N LEU A 399 66.64 10.73 -80.61
CA LEU A 399 65.23 10.35 -80.64
C LEU A 399 65.00 9.06 -79.85
N ASP A 400 65.88 8.07 -79.98
CA ASP A 400 65.81 6.82 -79.21
C ASP A 400 65.93 7.07 -77.71
N ARG A 401 66.82 7.99 -77.28
CA ARG A 401 66.92 8.40 -75.88
C ARG A 401 65.65 9.09 -75.38
N MET A 402 65.09 10.02 -76.16
CA MET A 402 63.84 10.69 -75.80
C MET A 402 62.68 9.69 -75.70
N ASP A 403 62.57 8.75 -76.63
CA ASP A 403 61.58 7.68 -76.59
C ASP A 403 61.78 6.77 -75.37
N GLY A 404 63.03 6.52 -74.98
CA GLY A 404 63.38 5.84 -73.73
C GLY A 404 62.85 6.57 -72.50
N ASP A 405 63.17 7.86 -72.36
CA ASP A 405 62.74 8.70 -71.24
C ASP A 405 61.20 8.77 -71.13
N TYR A 406 60.50 8.92 -72.26
CA TYR A 406 59.03 8.92 -72.27
C TYR A 406 58.44 7.57 -71.83
N ARG A 407 59.06 6.45 -72.22
CA ARG A 407 58.60 5.13 -71.78
C ARG A 407 58.80 4.94 -70.28
N GLU A 408 59.92 5.42 -69.74
CA GLU A 408 60.20 5.38 -68.29
C GLU A 408 59.18 6.23 -67.52
N GLU A 409 58.86 7.43 -68.01
CA GLU A 409 57.88 8.31 -67.38
C GLU A 409 56.47 7.69 -67.40
N VAL A 410 56.03 7.16 -68.55
CA VAL A 410 54.73 6.46 -68.66
C VAL A 410 54.69 5.25 -67.72
N ARG A 411 55.81 4.54 -67.53
CA ARG A 411 55.90 3.44 -66.57
C ARG A 411 55.72 3.92 -65.13
N CYS A 412 56.32 5.04 -64.75
CA CYS A 412 56.14 5.65 -63.43
C CYS A 412 54.67 6.06 -63.19
N TRP A 413 54.04 6.72 -64.15
CA TRP A 413 52.62 7.11 -64.05
C TRP A 413 51.69 5.90 -63.88
N ARG A 414 51.98 4.78 -64.57
CA ARG A 414 51.22 3.53 -64.39
C ARG A 414 51.40 2.95 -63.00
N ALA A 415 52.61 2.96 -62.46
CA ALA A 415 52.88 2.46 -61.11
C ALA A 415 52.16 3.30 -60.03
N GLU A 416 52.15 4.63 -60.18
CA GLU A 416 51.43 5.53 -59.28
C GLU A 416 49.91 5.29 -59.35
N ALA A 417 49.35 5.17 -60.56
CA ALA A 417 47.94 4.87 -60.75
C ALA A 417 47.54 3.52 -60.14
N GLU A 418 48.41 2.50 -60.25
CA GLU A 418 48.19 1.19 -59.61
C GLU A 418 48.21 1.30 -58.08
N LYS A 419 49.13 2.10 -57.51
CA LYS A 419 49.22 2.34 -56.07
C LYS A 419 47.95 3.04 -55.54
N VAL A 420 47.46 4.06 -56.24
CA VAL A 420 46.20 4.74 -55.90
C VAL A 420 45.00 3.79 -56.01
N SER A 421 44.97 2.93 -57.03
CA SER A 421 43.91 1.92 -57.18
C SER A 421 43.90 0.93 -56.01
N LYS A 422 45.07 0.44 -55.59
CA LYS A 422 45.19 -0.46 -54.43
C LYS A 422 44.76 0.21 -53.13
N SER A 423 45.19 1.46 -52.89
CA SER A 423 44.77 2.21 -51.71
C SER A 423 43.25 2.44 -51.67
N LYS A 424 42.62 2.71 -52.82
CA LYS A 424 41.16 2.81 -52.92
C LYS A 424 40.47 1.49 -52.57
N GLU A 425 40.98 0.36 -53.04
CA GLU A 425 40.43 -0.97 -52.72
C GLU A 425 40.55 -1.29 -51.23
N GLU A 426 41.68 -0.95 -50.60
CA GLU A 426 41.89 -1.11 -49.15
C GLU A 426 40.88 -0.29 -48.33
N VAL A 427 40.67 0.99 -48.68
CA VAL A 427 39.70 1.85 -47.99
C VAL A 427 38.27 1.34 -48.16
N LEU A 428 37.92 0.83 -49.34
CA LEU A 428 36.59 0.22 -49.56
C LEU A 428 36.42 -1.05 -48.73
N SER A 429 37.44 -1.91 -48.66
CA SER A 429 37.42 -3.11 -47.81
C SER A 429 37.29 -2.75 -46.32
N ASP A 430 37.94 -1.70 -45.86
CA ASP A 430 37.85 -1.26 -44.46
C ASP A 430 36.47 -0.66 -44.15
N LEU A 431 35.90 0.08 -45.09
CA LEU A 431 34.54 0.60 -44.99
C LEU A 431 33.50 -0.54 -44.93
N GLU A 432 33.67 -1.58 -45.74
CA GLU A 432 32.80 -2.77 -45.70
C GLU A 432 32.92 -3.51 -44.35
N ARG A 433 34.14 -3.67 -43.80
CA ARG A 433 34.33 -4.26 -42.46
C ARG A 433 33.63 -3.45 -41.37
N SER A 434 33.81 -2.13 -41.37
CA SER A 434 33.13 -1.23 -40.43
C SER A 434 31.60 -1.30 -40.55
N HIS A 435 31.08 -1.42 -41.78
CA HIS A 435 29.65 -1.62 -42.00
C HIS A 435 29.17 -2.97 -41.42
N GLU A 436 29.95 -4.04 -41.53
CA GLU A 436 29.53 -5.34 -40.97
C GLU A 436 29.58 -5.34 -39.44
N GLU A 437 30.58 -4.69 -38.83
CA GLU A 437 30.67 -4.53 -37.37
C GLU A 437 29.47 -3.75 -36.81
N THR A 438 29.06 -2.66 -37.47
CA THR A 438 27.88 -1.89 -37.05
C THR A 438 26.59 -2.71 -37.14
N LYS A 439 26.43 -3.56 -38.16
CA LYS A 439 25.28 -4.49 -38.24
C LYS A 439 25.26 -5.49 -37.09
N VAL A 440 26.42 -6.03 -36.71
CA VAL A 440 26.53 -6.97 -35.57
C VAL A 440 26.15 -6.29 -34.27
N GLN A 441 26.65 -5.07 -34.03
CA GLN A 441 26.30 -4.29 -32.84
C GLN A 441 24.81 -3.93 -32.78
N GLU A 442 24.20 -3.55 -33.91
CA GLU A 442 22.74 -3.32 -33.97
C GLU A 442 21.93 -4.58 -33.66
N ALA A 443 22.36 -5.75 -34.15
CA ALA A 443 21.70 -7.01 -33.87
C ALA A 443 21.78 -7.37 -32.39
N GLU A 444 22.92 -7.13 -31.75
CA GLU A 444 23.11 -7.36 -30.31
C GLU A 444 22.26 -6.39 -29.46
N ALA A 445 22.23 -5.10 -29.80
CA ALA A 445 21.38 -4.12 -29.13
C ALA A 445 19.89 -4.52 -29.21
N ARG A 446 19.43 -5.03 -30.36
CA ARG A 446 18.06 -5.56 -30.54
C ARG A 446 17.81 -6.84 -29.73
N ARG A 447 18.82 -7.67 -29.47
CA ARG A 447 18.71 -8.85 -28.59
C ARG A 447 18.52 -8.41 -27.15
N LEU A 448 19.40 -7.56 -26.63
CA LEU A 448 19.33 -7.05 -25.26
C LEU A 448 18.03 -6.28 -24.99
N ALA A 449 17.53 -5.51 -25.97
CA ALA A 449 16.25 -4.82 -25.84
C ALA A 449 15.05 -5.79 -25.73
N ARG A 450 15.12 -6.99 -26.34
CA ARG A 450 14.09 -8.03 -26.19
C ARG A 450 14.15 -8.68 -24.81
N GLU A 451 15.33 -9.07 -24.36
CA GLU A 451 15.55 -9.64 -23.02
C GLU A 451 15.08 -8.67 -21.92
N GLY A 452 15.39 -7.38 -22.04
CA GLY A 452 14.93 -6.36 -21.10
C GLY A 452 13.40 -6.18 -21.07
N ARG A 453 12.69 -6.42 -22.19
CA ARG A 453 11.21 -6.43 -22.19
C ARG A 453 10.65 -7.68 -21.52
N GLU A 454 11.26 -8.83 -21.76
CA GLU A 454 10.84 -10.10 -21.17
C GLU A 454 10.99 -10.09 -19.64
N LEU A 455 12.15 -9.64 -19.13
CA LEU A 455 12.40 -9.51 -17.69
C LEU A 455 11.41 -8.54 -17.02
N ARG A 456 11.06 -7.42 -17.68
CA ARG A 456 10.02 -6.50 -17.17
C ARG A 456 8.65 -7.17 -17.11
N GLY A 457 8.28 -7.95 -18.11
CA GLY A 457 7.03 -8.72 -18.11
C GLY A 457 6.98 -9.78 -17.00
N GLN A 458 8.10 -10.45 -16.74
CA GLN A 458 8.22 -11.39 -15.62
C GLN A 458 8.09 -10.68 -14.27
N LEU A 459 8.76 -9.55 -14.06
CA LEU A 459 8.62 -8.75 -12.83
C LEU A 459 7.20 -8.25 -12.61
N GLN A 460 6.51 -7.81 -13.66
CA GLN A 460 5.12 -7.40 -13.58
C GLN A 460 4.22 -8.58 -13.19
N SER A 461 4.39 -9.74 -13.82
CA SER A 461 3.61 -10.95 -13.51
C SER A 461 3.83 -11.40 -12.06
N LEU A 462 5.08 -11.37 -11.57
CA LEU A 462 5.42 -11.72 -10.19
C LEU A 462 4.82 -10.72 -9.19
N ARG A 463 4.78 -9.44 -9.56
CA ARG A 463 4.14 -8.39 -8.76
C ARG A 463 2.62 -8.61 -8.70
N GLU A 464 1.98 -8.89 -9.82
CA GLU A 464 0.54 -9.22 -9.87
C GLU A 464 0.24 -10.50 -9.07
N GLU A 465 1.13 -11.51 -9.13
CA GLU A 465 1.04 -12.71 -8.31
C GLU A 465 1.21 -12.40 -6.81
N MET A 466 2.17 -11.54 -6.43
CA MET A 466 2.31 -11.08 -5.04
C MET A 466 1.12 -10.25 -4.59
N GLU A 467 0.60 -9.34 -5.41
CA GLU A 467 -0.58 -8.53 -5.08
C GLU A 467 -1.83 -9.41 -4.96
N SER A 468 -1.98 -10.43 -5.82
CA SER A 468 -3.09 -11.38 -5.74
C SER A 468 -2.97 -12.35 -4.54
N SER A 469 -1.76 -12.74 -4.15
CA SER A 469 -1.51 -13.62 -3.00
C SER A 469 -1.49 -12.90 -1.65
N THR A 470 -1.07 -11.63 -1.62
CA THR A 470 -1.18 -10.77 -0.43
C THR A 470 -2.59 -10.20 -0.26
N ALA A 471 -3.44 -10.28 -1.28
CA ALA A 471 -4.86 -9.92 -1.21
C ALA A 471 -5.76 -10.97 -0.54
N ILE A 472 -5.29 -11.68 0.49
CA ILE A 472 -6.23 -12.14 1.53
C ILE A 472 -6.73 -10.86 2.20
N HIS A 473 -7.83 -10.33 1.67
CA HIS A 473 -8.39 -9.07 2.12
C HIS A 473 -8.53 -9.09 3.64
N ALA A 474 -7.98 -8.09 4.33
CA ALA A 474 -8.15 -7.90 5.77
C ALA A 474 -9.59 -8.16 6.28
N PRO A 475 -10.67 -7.74 5.58
CA PRO A 475 -12.03 -8.11 5.97
C PRO A 475 -12.33 -9.61 5.93
N ASP A 476 -11.74 -10.38 5.01
CA ASP A 476 -11.93 -11.84 4.92
C ASP A 476 -11.17 -12.55 6.03
N MET A 477 -9.96 -12.10 6.37
CA MET A 477 -9.26 -12.58 7.57
C MET A 477 -10.07 -12.29 8.83
N LEU A 478 -10.56 -11.06 9.01
CA LEU A 478 -11.38 -10.70 10.18
C LEU A 478 -12.68 -11.51 10.26
N ARG A 479 -13.29 -11.83 9.12
CA ARG A 479 -14.46 -12.70 9.05
C ARG A 479 -14.11 -14.12 9.49
N LYS A 480 -12.99 -14.66 9.04
CA LYS A 480 -12.53 -16.00 9.41
C LYS A 480 -12.12 -16.09 10.88
N ILE A 481 -11.48 -15.04 11.41
CA ILE A 481 -11.18 -14.91 12.85
C ILE A 481 -12.46 -14.97 13.66
N LYS A 482 -13.49 -14.20 13.29
CA LYS A 482 -14.80 -14.24 13.97
C LYS A 482 -15.46 -15.61 13.87
N GLU A 483 -15.34 -16.29 12.73
CA GLU A 483 -15.85 -17.66 12.57
C GLU A 483 -15.15 -18.62 13.55
N LEU A 484 -13.82 -18.57 13.66
CA LEU A 484 -13.04 -19.39 14.59
C LEU A 484 -13.40 -19.09 16.06
N GLU A 485 -13.49 -17.82 16.45
CA GLU A 485 -13.89 -17.44 17.82
C GLU A 485 -15.33 -17.87 18.14
N SER A 486 -16.24 -17.86 17.15
CA SER A 486 -17.63 -18.29 17.33
C SER A 486 -17.77 -19.78 17.69
N ARG A 487 -16.79 -20.62 17.32
CA ARG A 487 -16.70 -22.04 17.72
C ARG A 487 -16.39 -22.21 19.22
N LYS A 488 -15.99 -21.14 19.91
CA LYS A 488 -15.66 -21.07 21.34
C LYS A 488 -14.56 -22.05 21.77
N ASN A 489 -13.64 -22.39 20.87
CA ASN A 489 -12.47 -23.22 21.18
C ASN A 489 -11.26 -22.34 21.51
N ILE A 490 -11.09 -21.24 20.76
CA ILE A 490 -10.01 -20.27 20.91
C ILE A 490 -10.54 -18.84 21.03
N ARG A 491 -9.72 -17.96 21.58
CA ARG A 491 -9.91 -16.51 21.63
C ARG A 491 -8.66 -15.83 21.10
N ILE A 492 -8.82 -14.88 20.20
CA ILE A 492 -7.71 -14.27 19.46
C ILE A 492 -7.61 -12.80 19.88
N ASP A 493 -6.48 -12.41 20.47
CA ASP A 493 -6.18 -11.01 20.73
C ASP A 493 -5.56 -10.38 19.49
N LEU A 494 -6.36 -9.59 18.76
CA LEU A 494 -5.95 -8.90 17.54
C LEU A 494 -4.77 -7.92 17.75
N LYS A 495 -4.51 -7.46 18.98
CA LYS A 495 -3.40 -6.52 19.25
C LYS A 495 -2.07 -7.22 19.40
N SER A 496 -2.05 -8.34 20.11
CA SER A 496 -0.83 -9.11 20.39
C SER A 496 -0.64 -10.29 19.45
N ALA A 497 -1.64 -10.60 18.61
CA ALA A 497 -1.76 -11.83 17.87
C ALA A 497 -1.64 -13.09 18.76
N ALA A 498 -1.97 -12.98 20.04
CA ALA A 498 -1.98 -14.11 20.96
C ALA A 498 -3.30 -14.87 20.87
N VAL A 499 -3.23 -16.19 20.79
CA VAL A 499 -4.39 -17.09 20.79
C VAL A 499 -4.44 -17.82 22.12
N GLU A 500 -5.50 -17.58 22.88
CA GLU A 500 -5.77 -18.24 24.15
C GLU A 500 -6.81 -19.34 23.95
N THR A 501 -6.56 -20.50 24.57
CA THR A 501 -7.52 -21.60 24.57
C THR A 501 -8.69 -21.31 25.50
N VAL A 502 -9.92 -21.25 24.97
CA VAL A 502 -11.14 -21.01 25.77
C VAL A 502 -11.60 -22.31 26.43
N LYS A 503 -11.56 -23.41 25.66
CA LYS A 503 -11.75 -24.75 26.21
C LYS A 503 -10.43 -25.25 26.77
N ASN A 504 -10.48 -25.75 28.01
CA ASN A 504 -9.30 -26.23 28.68
C ASN A 504 -8.79 -27.51 28.00
N VAL A 505 -7.64 -27.41 27.33
CA VAL A 505 -6.90 -28.57 26.81
C VAL A 505 -6.15 -29.20 27.98
N GLY A 506 -6.84 -30.08 28.70
CA GLY A 506 -6.28 -30.80 29.83
C GLY A 506 -5.22 -31.81 29.40
N PHE A 507 -4.23 -32.03 30.25
CA PHE A 507 -3.23 -33.09 30.10
C PHE A 507 -3.36 -34.06 31.26
N GLU A 508 -3.12 -35.35 31.00
CA GLU A 508 -3.15 -36.36 32.06
C GLU A 508 -2.10 -36.05 33.14
N THR A 509 -2.52 -36.07 34.40
CA THR A 509 -1.63 -35.91 35.55
C THR A 509 -0.94 -37.23 35.85
N LYS A 510 0.34 -37.34 35.52
CA LYS A 510 1.16 -38.49 35.92
C LYS A 510 1.68 -38.34 37.34
N LYS A 511 1.86 -39.48 38.01
CA LYS A 511 2.52 -39.55 39.32
C LYS A 511 4.03 -39.38 39.15
N THR A 512 4.68 -38.81 40.17
CA THR A 512 6.13 -38.64 40.25
C THR A 512 6.83 -40.01 40.15
N GLY A 513 7.26 -40.41 38.96
CA GLY A 513 7.90 -41.71 38.69
C GLY A 513 7.56 -42.31 37.33
N ASP A 514 6.39 -41.98 36.77
CA ASP A 514 6.06 -42.38 35.39
C ASP A 514 6.77 -41.45 34.41
N GLY A 515 7.52 -42.00 33.45
CA GLY A 515 8.27 -41.24 32.45
C GLY A 515 7.43 -40.21 31.67
N PRO A 516 8.09 -39.27 30.95
CA PRO A 516 7.48 -38.10 30.32
C PRO A 516 6.64 -38.47 29.08
N VAL A 517 5.56 -39.22 29.28
CA VAL A 517 4.53 -39.40 28.26
C VAL A 517 3.47 -38.36 28.55
N HIS A 518 3.33 -37.42 27.64
CA HIS A 518 2.27 -36.44 27.66
C HIS A 518 1.12 -37.00 26.83
N ALA A 519 -0.08 -37.06 27.41
CA ALA A 519 -1.30 -37.43 26.71
C ALA A 519 -2.36 -36.38 27.04
N PHE A 520 -3.22 -36.10 26.05
CA PHE A 520 -4.37 -35.21 26.25
C PHE A 520 -5.40 -35.92 27.14
N LEU A 521 -5.91 -35.21 28.15
CA LEU A 521 -6.97 -35.71 29.02
C LEU A 521 -8.26 -36.01 28.24
N ASP A 522 -8.54 -35.18 27.23
CA ASP A 522 -9.61 -35.40 26.25
C ASP A 522 -9.06 -35.10 24.85
N ALA A 523 -8.69 -36.17 24.14
CA ALA A 523 -8.14 -36.09 22.79
C ALA A 523 -9.08 -35.38 21.79
N ARG A 524 -10.40 -35.54 21.93
CA ARG A 524 -11.38 -34.95 20.99
C ARG A 524 -11.49 -33.44 21.18
N THR A 525 -11.43 -32.97 22.43
CA THR A 525 -11.42 -31.54 22.72
C THR A 525 -10.10 -30.91 22.28
N ALA A 526 -8.97 -31.58 22.52
CA ALA A 526 -7.66 -31.14 22.05
C ALA A 526 -7.63 -31.02 20.52
N GLU A 527 -8.09 -32.04 19.80
CA GLU A 527 -8.13 -32.06 18.33
C GLU A 527 -8.91 -30.87 17.76
N LYS A 528 -10.11 -30.58 18.27
CA LYS A 528 -10.91 -29.43 17.83
C LYS A 528 -10.24 -28.08 18.08
N VAL A 529 -9.60 -27.92 19.25
CA VAL A 529 -8.87 -26.69 19.57
C VAL A 529 -7.66 -26.54 18.66
N LEU A 530 -6.88 -27.60 18.46
CA LEU A 530 -5.70 -27.58 17.61
C LEU A 530 -6.04 -27.41 16.13
N GLN A 531 -7.19 -27.92 15.68
CA GLN A 531 -7.70 -27.67 14.34
C GLN A 531 -7.96 -26.17 14.13
N ASP A 532 -8.66 -25.50 15.05
CA ASP A 532 -8.90 -24.05 14.94
C ASP A 532 -7.60 -23.24 15.02
N VAL A 533 -6.64 -23.65 15.86
CA VAL A 533 -5.30 -23.03 15.91
C VAL A 533 -4.54 -23.24 14.60
N SER A 534 -4.63 -24.43 13.99
CA SER A 534 -3.98 -24.72 12.72
C SER A 534 -4.58 -23.93 11.56
N GLU A 535 -5.92 -23.78 11.50
CA GLU A 535 -6.60 -22.93 10.52
C GLU A 535 -6.11 -21.48 10.65
N PHE A 536 -6.02 -20.96 11.87
CA PHE A 536 -5.51 -19.60 12.12
C PHE A 536 -4.03 -19.45 11.76
N ALA A 537 -3.21 -20.46 12.07
CA ALA A 537 -1.78 -20.44 11.77
C ALA A 537 -1.48 -20.48 10.28
N ILE A 538 -2.21 -21.30 9.51
CA ILE A 538 -2.09 -21.38 8.06
C ILE A 538 -2.51 -20.04 7.43
N MET A 539 -3.58 -19.42 7.94
CA MET A 539 -4.06 -18.13 7.47
C MET A 539 -3.03 -17.00 7.69
N LEU A 540 -2.30 -16.99 8.80
CA LEU A 540 -1.28 -15.97 9.08
C LEU A 540 0.07 -16.25 8.43
N SER A 541 0.43 -17.53 8.20
CA SER A 541 1.76 -17.95 7.73
C SER A 541 2.94 -17.33 8.53
N ALA A 542 2.70 -16.99 9.80
CA ALA A 542 3.66 -16.34 10.68
C ALA A 542 4.32 -17.36 11.64
N PRO A 543 5.59 -17.14 12.06
CA PRO A 543 6.21 -17.90 13.14
C PRO A 543 5.38 -17.83 14.43
N MET A 544 5.36 -18.89 15.21
CA MET A 544 4.63 -18.91 16.49
C MET A 544 5.44 -19.51 17.64
N VAL A 545 5.11 -19.08 18.85
CA VAL A 545 5.62 -19.63 20.12
C VAL A 545 4.47 -20.27 20.89
N ILE A 546 4.59 -21.56 21.16
CA ILE A 546 3.64 -22.37 21.93
C ILE A 546 4.06 -22.33 23.39
N GLU A 547 3.29 -21.64 24.22
CA GLU A 547 3.51 -21.53 25.66
C GLU A 547 2.56 -22.47 26.41
N SER A 548 3.12 -23.38 27.20
CA SER A 548 2.35 -24.27 28.08
C SER A 548 2.54 -23.86 29.54
N TYR A 549 1.44 -23.68 30.27
CA TYR A 549 1.45 -23.28 31.67
C TYR A 549 1.08 -24.43 32.61
N VAL A 550 1.92 -24.68 33.62
CA VAL A 550 1.65 -25.65 34.70
C VAL A 550 1.29 -24.91 36.00
N LYS A 551 0.25 -25.37 36.67
CA LYS A 551 -0.22 -24.80 37.94
C LYS A 551 0.71 -25.25 39.07
N ASN A 552 1.33 -24.29 39.75
CA ASN A 552 2.08 -24.44 41.01
C ASN A 552 3.13 -25.56 41.00
N GLY A 553 4.37 -25.16 40.74
CA GLY A 553 5.56 -25.96 40.99
C GLY A 553 6.76 -25.25 40.41
N ALA A 554 7.51 -24.50 41.21
CA ALA A 554 8.76 -23.85 40.76
C ALA A 554 9.90 -24.87 40.57
N ASN A 555 9.56 -26.16 40.49
CA ASN A 555 10.51 -27.25 40.39
C ASN A 555 10.84 -27.44 38.91
N GLU A 556 12.09 -27.76 38.61
CA GLU A 556 12.58 -28.01 37.25
C GLU A 556 11.75 -29.07 36.51
N SER A 557 11.23 -30.07 37.24
CA SER A 557 10.33 -31.10 36.70
C SER A 557 9.01 -30.53 36.14
N ALA A 558 8.47 -29.46 36.73
CA ALA A 558 7.26 -28.81 36.23
C ALA A 558 7.53 -28.02 34.95
N VAL A 559 8.71 -27.38 34.85
CA VAL A 559 9.15 -26.70 33.63
C VAL A 559 9.36 -27.72 32.51
N GLN A 560 10.05 -28.82 32.78
CA GLN A 560 10.24 -29.91 31.80
C GLN A 560 8.91 -30.51 31.34
N ALA A 561 7.97 -30.74 32.26
CA ALA A 561 6.63 -31.20 31.91
C ALA A 561 5.86 -30.17 31.05
N ALA A 562 6.03 -28.87 31.32
CA ALA A 562 5.43 -27.80 30.51
C ALA A 562 6.03 -27.76 29.09
N VAL A 563 7.36 -27.87 28.97
CA VAL A 563 8.06 -27.93 27.68
C VAL A 563 7.61 -29.16 26.88
N GLY A 564 7.53 -30.33 27.50
CA GLY A 564 7.09 -31.56 26.82
C GLY A 564 5.64 -31.51 26.35
N ARG A 565 4.74 -30.86 27.10
CA ARG A 565 3.37 -30.59 26.65
C ARG A 565 3.32 -29.67 25.43
N ALA A 566 4.10 -28.59 25.44
CA ALA A 566 4.22 -27.71 24.28
C ALA A 566 4.82 -28.43 23.06
N GLY A 567 5.78 -29.34 23.28
CA GLY A 567 6.35 -30.21 22.27
C GLY A 567 5.32 -31.13 21.60
N MET A 568 4.51 -31.83 22.39
CA MET A 568 3.43 -32.68 21.85
C MET A 568 2.41 -31.86 21.03
N VAL A 569 2.06 -30.66 21.50
CA VAL A 569 1.16 -29.76 20.77
C VAL A 569 1.78 -29.31 19.44
N LYS A 570 3.09 -29.02 19.42
CA LYS A 570 3.83 -28.70 18.19
C LYS A 570 3.75 -29.85 17.19
N GLU A 571 4.06 -31.08 17.59
CA GLU A 571 4.00 -32.26 16.73
C GLU A 571 2.59 -32.44 16.12
N GLN A 572 1.54 -32.25 16.93
CA GLN A 572 0.18 -32.36 16.45
C GLN A 572 -0.20 -31.24 15.46
N LEU A 573 0.30 -30.02 15.65
CA LEU A 573 0.09 -28.92 14.69
C LEU A 573 0.86 -29.14 13.38
N GLU A 574 2.06 -29.75 13.45
CA GLU A 574 2.81 -30.17 12.25
C GLU A 574 2.03 -31.22 11.45
N LEU A 575 1.41 -32.20 12.13
CA LEU A 575 0.54 -33.20 11.49
C LEU A 575 -0.70 -32.58 10.84
N LEU A 576 -1.20 -31.46 11.36
CA LEU A 576 -2.31 -30.69 10.78
C LEU A 576 -1.87 -29.77 9.63
N GLY A 577 -0.60 -29.81 9.23
CA GLY A 577 -0.09 -29.10 8.05
C GLY A 577 0.44 -27.68 8.31
N VAL A 578 0.64 -27.29 9.56
CA VAL A 578 1.27 -26.00 9.89
C VAL A 578 2.76 -26.05 9.52
N LYS A 579 3.16 -25.31 8.48
CA LYS A 579 4.56 -25.23 8.01
C LYS A 579 5.37 -24.10 8.66
N SER A 580 4.73 -23.23 9.43
CA SER A 580 5.38 -22.09 10.07
C SER A 580 6.42 -22.54 11.12
N ALA A 581 7.45 -21.73 11.32
CA ALA A 581 8.43 -21.98 12.38
C ALA A 581 7.74 -21.94 13.76
N MET A 582 7.76 -23.09 14.47
CA MET A 582 7.13 -23.27 15.79
C MET A 582 8.18 -23.46 16.88
N ASN A 583 8.18 -22.57 17.86
CA ASN A 583 9.02 -22.65 19.07
C ASN A 583 8.16 -23.05 20.28
N THR A 584 8.71 -23.82 21.22
CA THR A 584 8.00 -24.29 22.41
C THR A 584 8.60 -23.71 23.68
N LYS A 585 7.77 -23.19 24.58
CA LYS A 585 8.20 -22.67 25.89
C LYS A 585 7.33 -23.24 27.01
N GLY A 586 7.98 -23.77 28.05
CA GLY A 586 7.31 -24.21 29.27
C GLY A 586 7.39 -23.13 30.35
N LEU A 587 6.26 -22.72 30.89
CA LEU A 587 6.18 -21.68 31.92
C LEU A 587 5.47 -22.20 33.17
N VAL A 588 5.98 -21.84 34.35
CA VAL A 588 5.34 -22.12 35.62
C VAL A 588 4.46 -20.92 35.99
N GLY A 589 3.16 -21.15 36.18
CA GLY A 589 2.24 -20.09 36.56
C GLY A 589 2.55 -19.57 37.97
N ALA A 590 2.58 -18.24 38.15
CA ALA A 590 2.57 -17.63 39.48
C ALA A 590 1.33 -18.08 40.29
N LYS A 591 1.36 -17.97 41.62
CA LYS A 591 0.28 -18.42 42.53
C LYS A 591 -1.13 -17.89 42.17
N ASN A 592 -1.22 -16.80 41.40
CA ASN A 592 -2.46 -16.18 40.90
C ASN A 592 -2.54 -16.10 39.36
N ALA A 593 -1.64 -16.79 38.65
CA ALA A 593 -1.65 -16.78 37.19
C ALA A 593 -2.89 -17.51 36.64
N LYS A 594 -3.21 -17.22 35.38
CA LYS A 594 -4.30 -17.86 34.63
C LYS A 594 -4.27 -19.39 34.83
N PRO A 595 -5.45 -20.05 34.83
CA PRO A 595 -5.53 -21.50 34.96
C PRO A 595 -4.57 -22.20 33.99
N PRO A 596 -4.05 -23.39 34.33
CA PRO A 596 -3.13 -24.12 33.47
C PRO A 596 -3.76 -24.25 32.08
N GLY A 597 -3.01 -23.86 31.06
CA GLY A 597 -3.55 -23.71 29.71
C GLY A 597 -2.44 -23.53 28.68
N LEU A 598 -2.86 -23.53 27.41
CA LEU A 598 -2.01 -23.27 26.25
C LEU A 598 -2.26 -21.87 25.74
N VAL A 599 -1.19 -21.16 25.40
CA VAL A 599 -1.20 -19.86 24.74
C VAL A 599 -0.30 -19.95 23.51
N PHE A 600 -0.78 -19.50 22.36
CA PHE A 600 -0.02 -19.46 21.11
C PHE A 600 0.26 -18.00 20.78
N LYS A 601 1.52 -17.59 20.72
CA LYS A 601 1.91 -16.22 20.36
C LYS A 601 2.43 -16.20 18.94
N PHE A 602 1.76 -15.48 18.06
CA PHE A 602 2.19 -15.30 16.68
C PHE A 602 3.08 -14.07 16.55
N ASP A 603 4.19 -14.23 15.86
CA ASP A 603 5.15 -13.15 15.65
C ASP A 603 4.83 -12.42 14.34
N VAL A 604 3.75 -11.61 14.37
CA VAL A 604 3.26 -10.88 13.19
C VAL A 604 3.85 -9.47 13.11
N PHE A 605 4.48 -8.98 14.19
CA PHE A 605 4.90 -7.59 14.33
C PHE A 605 6.40 -7.39 14.51
N LEU A 606 7.20 -8.45 14.66
CA LEU A 606 8.65 -8.27 14.64
C LEU A 606 9.12 -8.12 13.18
N PRO A 607 9.86 -7.06 12.84
CA PRO A 607 10.49 -6.95 11.54
C PRO A 607 11.38 -8.18 11.37
N THR A 608 11.15 -8.95 10.31
CA THR A 608 12.07 -10.01 9.89
C THR A 608 13.42 -9.35 9.65
N GLY A 609 14.35 -9.58 10.57
CA GLY A 609 15.71 -9.03 10.53
C GLY A 609 16.56 -9.63 9.44
#